data_AF-A0A151RBZ9-F1
#
_entry.id   AF-A0A151RBZ9-F1
#
_cell.length_a   1.000
_cell.length_b   1.000
_cell.length_c   1.000
_cell.angle_alpha   90.00
_cell.angle_beta   90.00
_cell.angle_gamma   90.00
#
_symmetry.space_group_name_H-M   'P 1'
#
loop_
_entity.id
_entity.type
_entity.pdbx_description
1 polymer ?
#
loop_
_entity_poly.entity_id
_entity_poly.type
_entity_poly.pdbx_seq_one_letter_code
_entity_poly.pdbx_strand_id
1 'polypeptide(L)'
;MTMALKSKNKLQLVDGSLPKPEVEDPSFWAWDRCNTMVLSWINNSLNASIVQSIIWMETAYEVWNDFPERYYQGDIFHISELQEEIYSMK
;
A
#
# COMPACT_ATOMS: atom_id res chain seq x y z
N MET A 1 3.23 9.05 0.66
CA MET A 1 2.10 8.53 -0.15
C MET A 1 0.80 9.30 0.09
N THR A 2 0.32 9.42 1.33
CA THR A 2 -1.02 9.94 1.67
C THR A 2 -1.37 11.32 1.09
N MET A 3 -0.45 12.29 1.16
CA MET A 3 -0.69 13.64 0.61
C MET A 3 -0.87 13.64 -0.92
N ALA A 4 -0.11 12.81 -1.64
CA ALA A 4 -0.22 12.68 -3.09
C ALA A 4 -1.53 11.99 -3.52
N LEU A 5 -2.01 11.02 -2.73
CA LEU A 5 -3.30 10.37 -2.94
C LEU A 5 -4.47 11.31 -2.66
N LYS A 6 -4.39 12.08 -1.56
CA LYS A 6 -5.41 13.08 -1.20
C LYS A 6 -5.53 14.18 -2.25
N SER A 7 -4.41 14.73 -2.73
CA SER A 7 -4.43 15.79 -3.75
C SER A 7 -5.03 15.35 -5.09
N LYS A 8 -5.11 14.02 -5.33
CA LYS A 8 -5.68 13.43 -6.55
C LYS A 8 -7.01 12.71 -6.32
N ASN A 9 -7.63 12.87 -5.14
CA ASN A 9 -8.88 12.20 -4.74
C ASN A 9 -8.83 10.66 -4.87
N LYS A 10 -7.70 10.05 -4.55
CA LYS A 10 -7.46 8.60 -4.68
C LYS A 10 -7.27 7.88 -3.35
N LEU A 11 -7.37 8.59 -2.23
CA LEU A 11 -7.24 7.97 -0.91
C LEU A 11 -8.29 6.87 -0.69
N GLN A 12 -9.50 7.07 -1.23
CA GLN A 12 -10.63 6.15 -1.07
C GLN A 12 -10.40 4.77 -1.70
N LEU A 13 -9.46 4.65 -2.65
CA LEU A 13 -9.05 3.36 -3.24
C LEU A 13 -8.13 2.55 -2.34
N VAL A 14 -7.50 3.21 -1.36
CA VAL A 14 -6.48 2.64 -0.48
C VAL A 14 -7.06 2.39 0.91
N ASP A 15 -7.94 3.27 1.39
CA ASP A 15 -8.64 3.09 2.66
C ASP A 15 -9.89 2.18 2.56
N GLY A 16 -10.31 1.83 1.34
CA GLY A 16 -11.44 0.93 1.08
C GLY A 16 -12.81 1.61 1.11
N SER A 17 -12.86 2.94 1.29
CA SER A 17 -14.13 3.70 1.28
C SER A 17 -14.80 3.69 -0.10
N LEU A 18 -14.04 3.41 -1.18
CA LEU A 18 -14.55 3.21 -2.53
C LEU A 18 -14.35 1.75 -2.97
N PRO A 19 -15.32 0.85 -2.70
CA PRO A 19 -15.19 -0.57 -3.03
C PRO A 19 -15.17 -0.79 -4.55
N LYS A 20 -14.64 -1.95 -4.97
CA LYS A 20 -14.67 -2.39 -6.37
C LYS A 20 -16.13 -2.54 -6.81
N PRO A 21 -16.59 -1.76 -7.82
CA PRO A 21 -17.94 -1.89 -8.33
C PRO A 21 -18.09 -3.19 -9.15
N GLU A 22 -19.33 -3.59 -9.43
CA GLU A 22 -19.63 -4.70 -10.34
C GLU A 22 -19.21 -4.35 -11.78
N VAL A 23 -18.93 -5.36 -12.61
CA VAL A 23 -18.40 -5.18 -13.96
C VAL A 23 -19.43 -4.49 -14.88
N GLU A 24 -20.71 -4.66 -14.57
CA GLU A 24 -21.85 -4.06 -15.24
C GLU A 24 -22.05 -2.59 -14.88
N ASP A 25 -21.43 -2.11 -13.79
CA ASP A 25 -21.53 -0.72 -13.37
C ASP A 25 -20.76 0.19 -14.35
N PRO A 26 -21.38 1.27 -14.86
CA PRO A 26 -20.71 2.23 -15.74
C PRO A 26 -19.43 2.84 -15.16
N SER A 27 -19.29 2.87 -13.84
CA SER A 27 -18.12 3.38 -13.12
C SER A 27 -16.95 2.38 -13.04
N PHE A 28 -17.16 1.10 -13.37
CA PHE A 28 -16.15 0.05 -13.26
C PHE A 28 -14.85 0.40 -13.96
N TRP A 29 -14.91 0.78 -15.23
CA TRP A 29 -13.71 1.10 -16.00
C TRP A 29 -12.98 2.35 -15.49
N ALA A 30 -13.70 3.31 -14.92
CA ALA A 30 -13.10 4.47 -14.30
C ALA A 30 -12.41 4.11 -12.98
N TRP A 31 -13.05 3.26 -12.18
CA TRP A 31 -12.51 2.71 -10.95
C TRP A 31 -11.24 1.89 -11.23
N ASP A 32 -11.30 0.96 -12.18
CA ASP A 32 -10.21 0.05 -12.55
C ASP A 32 -8.96 0.80 -13.01
N ARG A 33 -9.14 1.83 -13.85
CA ARG A 33 -8.05 2.71 -14.27
C ARG A 33 -7.42 3.43 -13.09
N CYS A 34 -8.24 3.92 -12.15
CA CYS A 34 -7.74 4.62 -10.98
C CYS A 34 -7.00 3.67 -10.04
N ASN A 35 -7.53 2.48 -9.82
CA ASN A 35 -6.92 1.42 -9.03
C ASN A 35 -5.57 1.00 -9.62
N THR A 36 -5.52 0.71 -10.92
CA THR A 36 -4.29 0.36 -11.66
C THR A 36 -3.21 1.44 -11.53
N MET A 37 -3.59 2.72 -11.60
CA MET A 37 -2.63 3.81 -11.42
C MET A 37 -2.06 3.84 -9.99
N VAL A 38 -2.90 3.64 -8.98
CA VAL A 38 -2.42 3.60 -7.59
C VAL A 38 -1.51 2.39 -7.36
N LEU A 39 -1.87 1.21 -7.89
CA LEU A 39 -1.02 0.01 -7.86
C LEU A 39 0.35 0.26 -8.50
N SER A 40 0.40 0.95 -9.63
CA SER A 40 1.68 1.32 -10.26
C SER A 40 2.52 2.26 -9.38
N TRP A 41 1.91 3.21 -8.68
CA TRP A 41 2.63 4.07 -7.75
C TRP A 41 3.18 3.28 -6.56
N ILE A 42 2.40 2.33 -6.04
CA ILE A 42 2.84 1.44 -4.97
C ILE A 42 4.01 0.59 -5.45
N ASN A 43 3.87 -0.12 -6.57
CA ASN A 43 4.93 -0.97 -7.13
C ASN A 43 6.24 -0.20 -7.40
N ASN A 44 6.14 1.02 -7.93
CA ASN A 44 7.32 1.86 -8.18
C ASN A 44 7.96 2.44 -6.90
N SER A 45 7.25 2.40 -5.77
CA SER A 45 7.74 2.90 -4.47
C SER A 45 8.36 1.80 -3.60
N LEU A 46 8.29 0.54 -4.03
CA LEU A 46 8.69 -0.63 -3.24
C LEU A 46 9.92 -1.31 -3.82
N ASN A 47 10.64 -2.04 -2.96
CA ASN A 47 11.71 -2.91 -3.41
C ASN A 47 11.13 -4.10 -4.19
N ALA A 48 11.86 -4.60 -5.19
CA ALA A 48 11.44 -5.73 -6.02
C ALA A 48 11.06 -6.99 -5.21
N SER A 49 11.74 -7.26 -4.09
CA SER A 49 11.41 -8.39 -3.21
C SER A 49 10.00 -8.26 -2.61
N ILE A 50 9.61 -7.05 -2.25
CA ILE A 50 8.29 -6.73 -1.70
C ILE A 50 7.23 -6.80 -2.81
N VAL A 51 7.53 -6.23 -3.99
CA VAL A 51 6.63 -6.28 -5.16
C VAL A 51 6.27 -7.73 -5.52
N GLN A 52 7.25 -8.63 -5.49
CA GLN A 52 7.02 -10.05 -5.75
C GLN A 52 6.01 -10.69 -4.79
N SER A 53 5.90 -10.16 -3.56
CA SER A 53 4.99 -10.64 -2.52
C SER A 53 3.57 -10.05 -2.61
N ILE A 54 3.33 -9.07 -3.48
CA ILE A 54 2.03 -8.40 -3.63
C ILE A 54 1.47 -8.49 -5.06
N ILE A 55 2.21 -9.13 -5.98
CA ILE A 55 1.90 -9.16 -7.42
C ILE A 55 0.55 -9.83 -7.75
N TRP A 56 0.02 -10.66 -6.86
CA TRP A 56 -1.27 -11.34 -7.01
C TRP A 56 -2.46 -10.55 -6.49
N MET A 57 -2.23 -9.39 -5.87
CA MET A 57 -3.31 -8.55 -5.33
C MET A 57 -3.90 -7.70 -6.45
N GLU A 58 -5.22 -7.67 -6.53
CA GLU A 58 -5.93 -6.99 -7.62
C GLU A 58 -6.24 -5.53 -7.29
N THR A 59 -6.25 -5.18 -6.00
CA THR A 59 -6.67 -3.86 -5.54
C THR A 59 -5.58 -3.17 -4.73
N ALA A 60 -5.50 -1.84 -4.87
CA ALA A 60 -4.62 -1.02 -4.04
C ALA A 60 -4.95 -1.13 -2.55
N TYR A 61 -6.21 -1.41 -2.22
CA TYR A 61 -6.68 -1.67 -0.86
C TYR A 61 -6.06 -2.95 -0.27
N GLU A 62 -6.12 -4.07 -1.00
CA GLU A 62 -5.50 -5.34 -0.56
C GLU A 62 -4.01 -5.17 -0.31
N VAL A 63 -3.30 -4.54 -1.26
CA VAL A 63 -1.88 -4.25 -1.11
C VAL A 63 -1.61 -3.41 0.13
N TRP A 64 -2.41 -2.37 0.38
CA TRP A 64 -2.21 -1.48 1.51
C TRP A 64 -2.45 -2.15 2.87
N ASN A 65 -3.43 -3.05 2.96
CA ASN A 65 -3.74 -3.77 4.20
C ASN A 65 -2.79 -4.92 4.50
N ASP A 66 -2.14 -5.48 3.48
CA ASP A 66 -1.16 -6.55 3.65
C ASP A 66 0.15 -6.05 4.32
N PHE A 67 0.48 -4.77 4.13
CA PHE A 67 1.70 -4.17 4.68
C PHE A 67 1.79 -4.19 6.21
N PRO A 68 0.77 -3.70 6.95
CA PRO A 68 0.75 -3.79 8.41
C PRO A 68 0.90 -5.23 8.91
N GLU A 69 0.23 -6.20 8.29
CA GLU A 69 0.29 -7.59 8.76
C GLU A 69 1.67 -8.22 8.58
N ARG A 70 2.35 -7.94 7.47
CA ARG A 70 3.64 -8.57 7.16
C ARG A 70 4.86 -7.84 7.73
N TYR A 71 4.82 -6.51 7.80
CA TYR A 71 6.03 -5.72 8.08
C TYR A 71 5.98 -4.99 9.43
N TYR A 72 4.81 -4.82 10.04
CA TYR A 72 4.72 -4.08 11.31
C TYR A 72 5.43 -4.79 12.48
N GLN A 73 5.41 -6.14 12.52
CA GLN A 73 6.12 -6.89 13.55
C GLN A 73 7.63 -6.82 13.38
N GLY A 74 8.15 -6.96 12.15
CA GLY A 74 9.58 -6.87 11.87
C GLY A 74 10.16 -5.49 12.16
N ASP A 75 9.39 -4.43 11.90
CA ASP A 75 9.80 -3.05 12.16
C ASP A 75 9.95 -2.79 13.66
N ILE A 76 9.09 -3.34 14.53
CA ILE A 76 9.21 -3.16 15.99
C ILE A 76 10.51 -3.77 16.53
N PHE A 77 10.86 -4.98 16.11
CA PHE A 77 12.12 -5.62 16.54
C PHE A 77 13.33 -4.86 16.03
N HIS A 78 13.31 -4.44 14.76
CA HIS A 78 14.40 -3.67 14.17
C HIS A 78 14.55 -2.28 14.80
N ILE A 79 13.45 -1.59 15.08
CA ILE A 79 13.43 -0.32 15.83
C ILE A 79 14.04 -0.52 17.22
N SER A 80 13.73 -1.64 17.89
CA SER A 80 14.26 -1.93 19.22
C SER A 80 15.77 -2.20 19.18
N GLU A 81 16.26 -2.99 18.23
CA GLU A 81 17.69 -3.22 18.00
C GLU A 81 18.43 -1.90 17.71
N LEU A 82 17.91 -1.08 16.79
CA LEU A 82 18.51 0.21 16.46
C LEU A 82 18.54 1.16 17.65
N GLN A 83 17.49 1.17 18.47
CA GLN A 83 17.47 1.94 19.72
C GLN A 83 18.57 1.46 20.67
N GLU A 84 18.71 0.15 20.86
CA GLU A 84 19.73 -0.46 21.72
C GLU A 84 21.15 -0.16 21.23
N GLU A 85 21.39 -0.24 19.92
CA GLU A 85 22.66 0.17 19.29
C GLU A 85 22.98 1.64 19.56
N ILE A 86 22.01 2.54 19.36
CA ILE A 86 22.17 3.98 19.65
C ILE A 86 22.48 4.22 21.14
N TYR A 87 21.83 3.50 22.05
CA TYR A 87 22.11 3.61 23.48
C TYR A 87 23.49 3.08 23.84
N SER A 88 23.95 2.00 23.19
CA SER A 88 25.28 1.41 23.40
C SER A 88 26.43 2.24 22.82
N MET A 89 26.12 3.12 21.87
CA MET A 89 27.07 4.06 21.25
C MET A 89 27.29 5.35 22.07
N LYS A 90 26.65 5.49 23.24
CA LYS A 90 26.93 6.56 24.22
C LYS A 90 27.89 6.10 25.30
#